data_AF-A0A5C8B4A1-F1
#
_entry.id   AF-A0A5C8B4A1-F1
#
_cell.length_a   1.000
_cell.length_b   1.000
_cell.length_c   1.000
_cell.angle_alpha   90.00
_cell.angle_beta   90.00
_cell.angle_gamma   90.00
#
_symmetry.space_group_name_H-M   'P 1'
#
loop_
_entity.id
_entity.type
_entity.pdbx_description
1 polymer ?
#
loop_
_entity_poly.entity_id
_entity_poly.type
_entity_poly.pdbx_seq_one_letter_code
_entity_poly.pdbx_strand_id
1 'polypeptide(L)'
;MSSKKINFQEQVLKELDEFQRVQFVFFYRQNYKRLGVAYLWLIFLGVFGLHKLYLNKRLGWLYLLFCWTLIPAILAIIDIFLLPFQVRKYNKNLSISIFDYIRKLSSDSNTQLLIIDRKLKRGRVGLAEWILAFAIIIGVIAPAAAYAGMRLTAHKLEIHYKTNHFDGSQSDLFLSI
;
A
#
# COMPACT_ATOMS: atom_id res chain seq x y z
N MET A 1 3.26 -36.87 15.54
CA MET A 1 4.26 -36.13 16.36
C MET A 1 4.21 -34.64 16.03
N SER A 2 3.20 -33.91 16.55
CA SER A 2 2.92 -32.50 16.21
C SER A 2 2.67 -31.66 17.47
N SER A 3 3.62 -31.71 18.42
CA SER A 3 3.51 -31.04 19.73
C SER A 3 4.50 -29.87 19.88
N LYS A 4 4.84 -29.17 18.78
CA LYS A 4 5.80 -28.06 18.82
C LYS A 4 5.47 -26.87 17.91
N LYS A 5 4.18 -26.64 17.66
CA LYS A 5 3.69 -25.31 17.30
C LYS A 5 2.82 -24.80 18.45
N ILE A 6 3.46 -24.52 19.59
CA ILE A 6 2.79 -23.63 20.54
C ILE A 6 2.63 -22.32 19.79
N ASN A 7 1.38 -21.96 19.50
CA ASN A 7 1.08 -20.73 18.78
C ASN A 7 1.59 -19.60 19.69
N PHE A 8 2.49 -18.74 19.21
CA PHE A 8 3.14 -17.69 20.01
C PHE A 8 2.14 -16.91 20.88
N GLN A 9 0.93 -16.71 20.36
CA GLN A 9 -0.20 -16.12 21.07
C GLN A 9 -0.54 -16.85 22.38
N GLU A 10 -0.58 -18.18 22.40
CA GLU A 10 -0.85 -18.96 23.61
C GLU A 10 0.24 -18.80 24.66
N GLN A 11 1.50 -18.62 24.24
CA GLN A 11 2.59 -18.31 25.17
C GLN A 11 2.36 -16.94 25.82
N VAL A 12 2.09 -15.93 24.99
CA VAL A 12 1.77 -14.57 25.47
C VAL A 12 0.56 -14.57 26.40
N LEU A 13 -0.49 -15.33 26.07
CA LEU A 13 -1.68 -15.41 26.92
C LEU A 13 -1.39 -16.06 28.27
N LYS A 14 -0.55 -17.10 28.34
CA LYS A 14 -0.24 -17.77 29.62
C LYS A 14 0.49 -16.87 30.63
N GLU A 15 1.14 -15.81 30.17
CA GLU A 15 1.88 -14.86 31.01
C GLU A 15 1.01 -13.71 31.57
N LEU A 16 -0.23 -13.59 31.11
CA LEU A 16 -1.15 -12.50 31.46
C LEU A 16 -2.22 -12.94 32.46
N ASP A 17 -2.62 -12.02 33.35
CA ASP A 17 -3.79 -12.18 34.22
C ASP A 17 -5.09 -12.23 33.40
N GLU A 18 -6.17 -12.77 33.97
CA GLU A 18 -7.44 -12.98 33.27
C GLU A 18 -8.01 -11.66 32.69
N PHE A 19 -7.92 -10.56 33.44
CA PHE A 19 -8.36 -9.25 32.94
C PHE A 19 -7.48 -8.75 31.78
N GLN A 20 -6.16 -8.90 31.91
CA GLN A 20 -5.18 -8.51 30.88
C GLN A 20 -5.33 -9.34 29.61
N ARG A 21 -5.66 -10.63 29.73
CA ARG A 21 -5.93 -11.55 28.62
C ARG A 21 -7.11 -11.08 27.78
N VAL A 22 -8.22 -10.70 28.41
CA VAL A 22 -9.40 -10.21 27.70
C VAL A 22 -9.06 -8.95 26.90
N GLN A 23 -8.34 -8.00 27.49
CA GLN A 23 -7.89 -6.80 26.79
C GLN A 23 -6.97 -7.12 25.61
N PHE A 24 -6.00 -8.02 25.82
CA PHE A 24 -5.10 -8.46 24.76
C PHE A 24 -5.87 -9.03 23.58
N VAL A 25 -6.80 -9.96 23.83
CA VAL A 25 -7.61 -10.59 22.78
C VAL A 25 -8.45 -9.57 22.04
N PHE A 26 -9.06 -8.60 22.75
CA PHE A 26 -9.84 -7.52 22.15
C PHE A 26 -9.00 -6.69 21.17
N PHE A 27 -7.90 -6.10 21.63
CA PHE A 27 -7.04 -5.24 20.79
C PHE A 27 -6.36 -6.01 19.67
N TYR A 28 -5.94 -7.25 19.96
CA TYR A 28 -5.30 -8.11 18.97
C TYR A 28 -6.27 -8.44 17.84
N ARG A 29 -7.49 -8.86 18.17
CA ARG A 29 -8.53 -9.20 17.18
C ARG A 29 -8.94 -8.00 16.35
N GLN A 30 -9.07 -6.82 16.97
CA GLN A 30 -9.45 -5.59 16.28
C GLN A 30 -8.39 -5.13 15.25
N ASN A 31 -7.10 -5.34 15.53
CA ASN A 31 -6.01 -4.89 14.68
C ASN A 31 -5.38 -6.00 13.82
N TYR A 32 -5.89 -7.22 13.92
CA TYR A 32 -5.40 -8.37 13.16
C TYR A 32 -5.55 -8.16 11.66
N LYS A 33 -4.46 -8.38 10.91
CA LYS A 33 -4.46 -8.27 9.45
C LYS A 33 -4.69 -9.61 8.81
N ARG A 34 -5.76 -9.71 8.03
CA ARG A 34 -6.07 -10.89 7.22
C ARG A 34 -5.26 -10.91 5.94
N LEU A 35 -4.69 -12.07 5.62
CA LEU A 35 -3.92 -12.31 4.41
C LEU A 35 -4.78 -12.17 3.14
N GLY A 36 -6.00 -12.71 3.14
CA GLY A 36 -6.90 -12.65 1.98
C GLY A 36 -7.26 -11.22 1.57
N VAL A 37 -7.50 -10.34 2.55
CA VAL A 37 -7.73 -8.91 2.28
C VAL A 37 -6.48 -8.28 1.68
N ALA A 38 -5.29 -8.59 2.19
CA ALA A 38 -4.05 -8.07 1.62
C ALA A 38 -3.84 -8.50 0.15
N TYR A 39 -4.21 -9.74 -0.21
CA TYR A 39 -4.18 -10.21 -1.60
C TYR A 39 -5.23 -9.55 -2.50
N LEU A 40 -6.44 -9.34 -1.98
CA LEU A 40 -7.48 -8.62 -2.72
C LEU A 40 -6.98 -7.22 -3.09
N TRP A 41 -6.38 -6.51 -2.14
CA TRP A 41 -5.81 -5.19 -2.38
C TRP A 41 -4.62 -5.22 -3.34
N LEU A 42 -3.82 -6.30 -3.32
CA LEU A 42 -2.70 -6.49 -4.24
C LEU A 42 -3.17 -6.72 -5.68
N ILE A 43 -4.23 -7.51 -5.90
CA ILE A 43 -4.70 -7.81 -7.27
C ILE A 43 -5.40 -6.59 -7.87
N PHE A 44 -6.28 -5.93 -7.12
CA PHE A 44 -7.05 -4.80 -7.63
C PHE A 44 -6.28 -3.48 -7.63
N LEU A 45 -5.38 -3.27 -6.66
CA LEU A 45 -4.66 -2.00 -6.45
C LEU A 45 -3.14 -2.19 -6.33
N GLY A 46 -2.59 -3.27 -6.90
CA GLY A 46 -1.16 -3.58 -6.83
C GLY A 46 -0.27 -2.55 -7.51
N VAL A 47 -0.70 -2.01 -8.66
CA VAL A 47 0.01 -0.96 -9.40
C VAL A 47 0.13 0.33 -8.57
N PHE A 48 -0.83 0.59 -7.70
CA PHE A 48 -0.83 1.72 -6.78
C PHE A 48 -0.12 1.40 -5.44
N GLY A 49 0.22 0.13 -5.17
CA GLY A 49 0.90 -0.31 -3.96
C GLY A 49 0.05 -0.29 -2.67
N LEU A 50 -1.28 -0.27 -2.80
CA LEU A 50 -2.20 -0.14 -1.67
C LEU A 50 -2.16 -1.32 -0.69
N HIS A 51 -1.73 -2.51 -1.14
CA HIS A 51 -1.50 -3.66 -0.26
C HIS A 51 -0.45 -3.38 0.81
N LYS A 52 0.57 -2.55 0.54
CA LYS A 52 1.58 -2.16 1.55
C LYS A 52 1.03 -1.13 2.54
N LEU A 53 0.15 -0.25 2.09
CA LEU A 53 -0.57 0.71 2.93
C LEU A 53 -1.49 -0.02 3.92
N TYR A 54 -2.15 -1.11 3.51
CA TYR A 54 -2.97 -1.94 4.40
C TYR A 54 -2.17 -2.54 5.58
N LEU A 55 -0.89 -2.86 5.35
CA LEU A 55 0.08 -3.32 6.35
C LEU A 55 0.74 -2.17 7.14
N ASN A 56 0.24 -0.94 7.03
CA ASN A 56 0.79 0.30 7.63
C ASN A 56 2.28 0.53 7.30
N LYS A 57 2.75 0.07 6.14
CA LYS A 57 4.10 0.41 5.68
C LYS A 57 4.06 1.71 4.90
N ARG A 58 4.74 2.75 5.43
CA ARG A 58 4.91 4.06 4.76
C ARG A 58 5.52 3.95 3.35
N LEU A 59 6.22 2.85 3.06
CA LEU A 59 6.74 2.54 1.72
C LEU A 59 5.67 2.47 0.63
N GLY A 60 4.38 2.26 0.97
CA GLY A 60 3.32 2.26 -0.04
C GLY A 60 3.15 3.61 -0.75
N TRP A 61 3.53 4.72 -0.13
CA TRP A 61 3.54 6.05 -0.79
C TRP A 61 4.48 6.10 -1.99
N LEU A 62 5.62 5.41 -1.90
CA LEU A 62 6.59 5.36 -2.98
C LEU A 62 5.99 4.67 -4.22
N TYR A 63 5.13 3.67 -4.02
CA TYR A 63 4.46 2.96 -5.11
C TYR A 63 3.43 3.85 -5.80
N LEU A 64 2.73 4.68 -5.02
CA LEU A 64 1.77 5.64 -5.56
C LEU A 64 2.46 6.75 -6.38
N LEU A 65 3.63 7.23 -5.94
CA LEU A 65 4.40 8.23 -6.70
C LEU A 65 4.99 7.67 -8.00
N PHE A 66 5.36 6.39 -8.01
CA PHE A 66 5.92 5.71 -9.17
C PHE A 66 4.87 4.94 -9.99
N CYS A 67 3.56 5.04 -9.70
CA CYS A 67 2.55 4.23 -10.39
C CYS A 67 2.51 4.44 -11.91
N TRP A 68 2.98 5.60 -12.38
CA TRP A 68 3.11 5.97 -13.78
C TRP A 68 4.32 5.36 -14.51
N THR A 69 5.31 4.81 -13.81
CA THR A 69 6.51 4.23 -14.45
C THR A 69 6.37 2.73 -14.74
N LEU A 70 5.22 2.11 -14.44
CA LEU A 70 4.98 0.66 -14.49
C LEU A 70 5.90 -0.19 -13.59
N ILE A 71 6.97 0.37 -13.02
CA ILE A 71 7.88 -0.27 -12.06
C ILE A 71 7.12 -0.86 -10.85
N PRO A 72 6.12 -0.17 -10.25
CA PRO A 72 5.37 -0.74 -9.13
C PRO A 72 4.58 -1.99 -9.49
N ALA A 73 4.17 -2.15 -10.75
CA ALA A 73 3.46 -3.35 -11.20
C ALA A 73 4.38 -4.59 -11.17
N ILE A 74 5.65 -4.43 -11.57
CA ILE A 74 6.65 -5.51 -11.52
C ILE A 74 6.97 -5.86 -10.05
N LEU A 75 7.14 -4.86 -9.19
CA LEU A 75 7.37 -5.09 -7.76
C LEU A 75 6.18 -5.76 -7.06
N ALA A 76 4.95 -5.48 -7.50
CA ALA A 76 3.75 -6.12 -6.97
C ALA A 76 3.74 -7.63 -7.23
N ILE A 77 4.30 -8.10 -8.35
CA ILE A 77 4.45 -9.54 -8.64
C ILE A 77 5.36 -10.21 -7.61
N ILE A 78 6.49 -9.57 -7.29
CA ILE A 78 7.41 -10.08 -6.25
C ILE A 78 6.71 -10.08 -4.88
N ASP A 79 5.91 -9.05 -4.59
CA ASP A 79 5.18 -8.96 -3.34
C ASP A 79 4.17 -10.09 -3.13
N ILE A 80 3.64 -10.74 -4.19
CA ILE A 80 2.74 -11.90 -4.07
C ILE A 80 3.35 -12.97 -3.17
N PHE A 81 4.65 -13.24 -3.32
CA PHE A 81 5.37 -14.25 -2.56
C PHE A 81 5.77 -13.76 -1.16
N LEU A 82 6.09 -12.46 -1.02
CA LEU A 82 6.54 -11.89 0.27
C LEU A 82 5.37 -11.55 1.20
N LEU A 83 4.18 -11.27 0.67
CA LEU A 83 2.99 -10.86 1.43
C LEU A 83 2.67 -11.78 2.62
N PRO A 84 2.66 -13.13 2.51
CA PRO A 84 2.37 -14.00 3.64
C PRO A 84 3.42 -13.89 4.75
N PHE A 85 4.69 -13.65 4.41
CA PHE A 85 5.73 -13.39 5.39
C PHE A 85 5.52 -12.02 6.07
N GLN A 86 5.20 -11.00 5.28
CA GLN A 86 4.93 -9.64 5.78
C GLN A 86 3.73 -9.60 6.74
N VAL A 87 2.63 -10.28 6.41
CA VAL A 87 1.42 -10.38 7.26
C VAL A 87 1.72 -11.13 8.55
N ARG A 88 2.42 -12.27 8.48
CA ARG A 88 2.83 -13.01 9.68
C ARG A 88 3.74 -12.18 10.59
N LYS A 89 4.73 -11.49 10.01
CA LYS A 89 5.64 -10.60 10.74
C LYS A 89 4.89 -9.44 11.39
N TYR A 90 3.94 -8.83 10.68
CA TYR A 90 3.10 -7.77 11.22
C TYR A 90 2.26 -8.27 12.40
N ASN A 91 1.53 -9.38 12.23
CA ASN A 91 0.66 -9.92 13.27
C ASN A 91 1.46 -10.39 14.51
N LYS A 92 2.70 -10.88 14.33
CA LYS A 92 3.62 -11.21 15.44
C LYS A 92 4.06 -9.96 16.20
N ASN A 93 4.51 -8.93 15.48
CA ASN A 93 4.93 -7.67 16.09
C ASN A 93 3.77 -6.96 16.81
N LEU A 94 2.56 -7.05 16.24
CA LEU A 94 1.34 -6.53 16.85
C LEU A 94 1.10 -7.19 18.22
N SER A 95 1.14 -8.53 18.31
CA SER A 95 0.99 -9.22 19.61
C SER A 95 2.04 -8.79 20.63
N ILE A 96 3.31 -8.66 20.23
CA ILE A 96 4.38 -8.22 21.14
C ILE A 96 4.07 -6.80 21.65
N SER A 97 3.73 -5.88 20.76
CA SER A 97 3.44 -4.50 21.15
C SER A 97 2.25 -4.36 22.10
N ILE A 98 1.18 -5.12 21.87
CA ILE A 98 -0.01 -5.10 22.73
C ILE A 98 0.33 -5.69 24.10
N PHE A 99 1.05 -6.81 24.13
CA PHE A 99 1.53 -7.41 25.38
C PHE A 99 2.38 -6.43 26.19
N ASP A 100 3.38 -5.80 25.55
CA ASP A 100 4.24 -4.82 26.20
C ASP A 100 3.45 -3.62 26.74
N TYR A 101 2.43 -3.15 26.01
CA TYR A 101 1.59 -2.05 26.48
C TYR A 101 0.72 -2.45 27.67
N ILE A 102 0.08 -3.61 27.62
CA ILE A 102 -0.76 -4.11 28.73
C ILE A 102 0.10 -4.33 29.98
N ARG A 103 1.30 -4.92 29.82
CA ARG A 103 2.22 -5.16 30.94
C ARG A 103 2.77 -3.87 31.54
N LYS A 104 3.07 -2.86 30.72
CA LYS A 104 3.54 -1.55 31.20
C LYS A 104 2.49 -0.72 31.92
N LEU A 105 1.20 -0.93 31.62
CA LEU A 105 0.13 -0.08 32.12
C LEU A 105 -0.60 -0.64 33.34
N SER A 106 -0.21 -1.79 33.90
CA SER A 106 -0.95 -2.59 34.88
C SER A 106 -1.32 -1.94 36.24
N SER A 107 -1.17 -0.62 36.40
CA SER A 107 -1.41 0.11 37.64
C SER A 107 -2.79 0.80 37.72
N ASP A 108 -3.43 1.17 36.60
CA ASP A 108 -4.74 1.86 36.60
C ASP A 108 -5.61 1.48 35.39
N SER A 109 -6.62 0.62 35.57
CA SER A 109 -7.41 -0.03 34.50
C SER A 109 -8.23 0.91 33.61
N ASN A 110 -8.71 2.04 34.15
CA ASN A 110 -9.68 2.90 33.47
C ASN A 110 -9.04 3.71 32.33
N THR A 111 -7.77 4.10 32.49
CA THR A 111 -7.05 4.90 31.49
C THR A 111 -6.27 4.03 30.47
N GLN A 112 -6.00 2.75 30.78
CA GLN A 112 -5.15 1.90 29.91
C GLN A 112 -5.75 1.68 28.53
N LEU A 113 -7.05 1.43 28.45
CA LEU A 113 -7.73 1.12 27.19
C LEU A 113 -7.56 2.25 26.17
N LEU A 114 -7.77 3.50 26.61
CA LEU A 114 -7.65 4.70 25.77
C LEU A 114 -6.20 4.99 25.38
N ILE A 115 -5.23 4.67 26.24
CA ILE A 115 -3.81 4.85 25.93
C ILE A 115 -3.35 3.81 24.91
N ILE A 116 -3.79 2.54 25.06
CA ILE A 116 -3.48 1.45 24.13
C ILE A 116 -4.09 1.74 22.74
N ASP A 117 -5.37 2.13 22.66
CA ASP A 117 -6.02 2.47 21.39
C ASP A 117 -5.29 3.63 20.67
N ARG A 118 -4.99 4.71 21.41
CA ARG A 118 -4.26 5.86 20.85
C ARG A 118 -2.86 5.48 20.35
N LYS A 119 -2.11 4.65 21.09
CA LYS A 119 -0.78 4.19 20.66
C LYS A 119 -0.86 3.31 19.41
N LEU A 120 -1.83 2.40 19.34
CA LEU A 120 -2.03 1.53 18.17
C LEU A 120 -2.46 2.33 16.92
N LYS A 121 -3.29 3.37 17.08
CA LYS A 121 -3.72 4.23 15.97
C LYS A 121 -2.65 5.19 15.47
N ARG A 122 -1.74 5.66 16.32
CA ARG A 122 -0.73 6.68 15.97
C ARG A 122 0.24 6.25 14.87
N GLY A 123 0.39 4.96 14.62
CA GLY A 123 1.22 4.42 13.53
C GLY A 123 0.49 4.27 12.18
N ARG A 124 -0.78 4.67 12.08
CA ARG A 124 -1.57 4.59 10.84
C ARG A 124 -1.30 5.83 9.99
N VAL A 125 -1.11 5.63 8.68
CA VAL A 125 -0.99 6.73 7.72
C VAL A 125 -2.21 7.65 7.81
N GLY A 126 -1.98 8.95 7.95
CA GLY A 126 -3.04 9.93 8.16
C GLY A 126 -3.75 10.30 6.85
N LEU A 127 -5.01 10.75 6.94
CA LEU A 127 -5.76 11.28 5.79
C LEU A 127 -5.04 12.44 5.08
N ALA A 128 -4.27 13.24 5.82
CA ALA A 128 -3.47 14.33 5.24
C ALA A 128 -2.41 13.82 4.25
N GLU A 129 -1.78 12.66 4.53
CA GLU A 129 -0.82 12.06 3.60
C GLU A 129 -1.52 11.63 2.29
N TRP A 130 -2.78 11.17 2.38
CA TRP A 130 -3.61 10.87 1.20
C TRP A 130 -3.94 12.10 0.38
N ILE A 131 -4.37 13.18 1.03
CA ILE A 131 -4.69 14.43 0.35
C ILE A 131 -3.46 14.95 -0.40
N LEU A 132 -2.28 14.92 0.24
CA LEU A 132 -1.03 15.36 -0.37
C LEU A 132 -0.66 14.52 -1.60
N ALA A 133 -0.77 13.20 -1.52
CA ALA A 133 -0.43 12.35 -2.65
C ALA A 133 -1.39 12.52 -3.84
N PHE A 134 -2.70 12.64 -3.57
CA PHE A 134 -3.67 12.94 -4.63
C PHE A 134 -3.41 14.32 -5.27
N ALA A 135 -3.05 15.32 -4.47
CA ALA A 135 -2.70 16.65 -4.98
C ALA A 135 -1.47 16.61 -5.90
N ILE A 136 -0.43 15.83 -5.55
CA ILE A 136 0.76 15.66 -6.39
C ILE A 136 0.42 14.95 -7.71
N ILE A 137 -0.40 13.89 -7.65
CA ILE A 137 -0.85 13.17 -8.85
C ILE A 137 -1.59 14.10 -9.81
N ILE A 138 -2.55 14.87 -9.30
CA ILE A 138 -3.38 15.77 -10.12
C ILE A 138 -2.55 16.94 -10.66
N GLY A 139 -1.68 17.54 -9.83
CA GLY A 139 -0.95 18.75 -10.19
C GLY A 139 0.23 18.55 -11.13
N VAL A 140 0.85 17.37 -11.15
CA VAL A 140 2.09 17.13 -11.92
C VAL A 140 1.89 16.11 -13.03
N ILE A 141 1.15 15.03 -12.76
CA ILE A 141 1.09 13.88 -13.68
C ILE A 141 0.05 14.11 -14.78
N ALA A 142 -1.13 14.65 -14.45
CA ALA A 142 -2.17 14.90 -15.44
C ALA A 142 -1.76 15.92 -16.54
N PRO A 143 -1.10 17.06 -16.20
CA PRO A 143 -0.65 18.01 -17.22
C PRO A 143 0.46 17.44 -18.12
N ALA A 144 1.39 16.67 -17.56
CA ALA A 144 2.49 16.06 -18.32
C ALA A 144 1.98 15.01 -19.32
N ALA A 145 1.03 14.17 -18.91
CA ALA A 145 0.39 13.19 -19.79
C ALA A 145 -0.41 13.87 -20.91
N ALA A 146 -1.17 14.93 -20.58
CA ALA A 146 -1.90 15.71 -21.56
C ALA A 146 -0.96 16.38 -22.58
N TYR A 147 0.15 16.98 -22.12
CA TYR A 147 1.15 17.60 -22.98
C TYR A 147 1.81 16.60 -23.94
N ALA A 148 2.17 15.40 -23.45
CA ALA A 148 2.74 14.35 -24.30
C ALA A 148 1.75 13.90 -25.39
N GLY A 149 0.47 13.73 -25.06
CA GLY A 149 -0.59 13.38 -26.02
C GLY A 149 -0.79 14.46 -27.10
N MET A 150 -0.80 15.74 -26.69
CA MET A 150 -0.86 16.86 -27.63
C MET A 150 0.36 16.89 -28.57
N ARG A 151 1.57 16.65 -28.05
CA ARG A 151 2.79 16.64 -28.86
C ARG A 151 2.80 15.53 -29.92
N LEU A 152 2.36 14.33 -29.55
CA LEU A 152 2.24 13.21 -30.49
C LEU A 152 1.24 13.52 -31.61
N THR A 153 0.11 14.14 -31.24
CA THR A 153 -0.92 14.54 -32.21
C THR A 153 -0.41 15.61 -33.16
N ALA A 154 0.29 16.62 -32.63
CA ALA A 154 0.92 17.68 -33.42
C ALA A 154 1.96 17.12 -34.41
N HIS A 155 2.79 16.17 -33.97
CA HIS A 155 3.77 15.53 -34.85
C HIS A 155 3.10 14.72 -35.97
N LYS A 156 2.00 14.02 -35.66
CA LYS A 156 1.22 13.29 -36.68
C LYS A 156 0.61 14.24 -37.73
N LEU A 157 0.11 15.39 -37.29
CA LEU A 157 -0.41 16.44 -38.17
C LEU A 157 0.69 17.07 -39.04
N GLU A 158 1.88 17.31 -38.48
CA GLU A 158 3.01 17.83 -39.25
C GLU A 158 3.46 16.87 -40.34
N ILE A 159 3.52 15.56 -40.05
CA ILE A 159 3.81 14.53 -41.06
C ILE A 159 2.72 14.56 -42.13
N HIS A 160 1.44 14.50 -41.76
CA HIS A 160 0.34 14.52 -42.73
C HIS A 160 0.35 15.77 -43.62
N TYR A 161 0.66 16.93 -43.07
CA TYR A 161 0.76 18.18 -43.85
C TYR A 161 1.96 18.18 -44.81
N LYS A 162 3.09 17.58 -44.42
CA LYS A 162 4.28 17.49 -45.27
C LYS A 162 4.20 16.41 -46.34
N THR A 163 3.45 15.33 -46.10
CA THR A 163 3.32 14.21 -47.05
C THR A 163 2.16 14.38 -48.04
N ASN A 164 1.13 15.17 -47.70
CA ASN A 164 -0.05 15.34 -48.54
C ASN A 164 -0.11 16.77 -49.11
N HIS A 165 -0.28 16.88 -50.42
CA HIS A 165 -0.64 18.15 -51.06
C HIS A 165 -2.09 18.53 -50.73
N PHE A 166 -2.44 19.81 -50.93
CA PHE A 166 -3.74 20.38 -50.57
C PHE A 166 -4.93 19.72 -51.30
N ASP A 167 -4.66 19.02 -52.41
CA ASP A 167 -5.60 18.22 -53.22
C ASP A 167 -5.72 16.75 -52.77
N GLY A 168 -4.94 16.34 -51.76
CA GLY A 168 -4.91 14.97 -51.23
C GLY A 168 -3.92 14.03 -51.91
N SER A 169 -3.11 14.50 -52.87
CA SER A 169 -2.05 13.68 -53.47
C SER A 169 -0.88 13.49 -52.50
N GLN A 170 -0.30 12.29 -52.41
CA GLN A 170 0.93 12.07 -51.66
C GLN A 170 2.14 12.56 -52.46
N SER A 171 3.16 13.10 -51.79
CA SER A 171 4.42 13.49 -52.44
C SER A 171 5.26 12.24 -52.74
N ASP A 172 5.44 11.92 -54.03
CA ASP A 172 6.17 10.73 -54.51
C ASP A 172 7.70 10.75 -54.22
N LEU A 173 8.18 11.77 -53.50
CA LEU A 173 9.61 11.97 -53.17
C LEU A 173 10.19 10.81 -52.33
N PHE A 174 9.36 10.01 -51.66
CA PHE A 174 9.80 8.84 -50.90
C PHE A 174 9.95 7.57 -51.78
N LEU A 175 9.38 7.55 -53.00
CA LEU A 175 9.46 6.40 -53.93
C LEU A 175 10.64 6.50 -54.91
N SER A 176 11.43 7.57 -54.86
CA SER A 176 12.54 7.83 -55.77
C SER A 176 13.94 7.69 -55.13
N ILE A 177 14.06 7.03 -53.98
CA ILE A 177 15.33 6.56 -53.39
C ILE A 177 15.30 5.03 -53.42
#